data_AF-A0A357AHK8-F1
#
_entry.id   AF-A0A357AHK8-F1
#
_cell.length_a   1.000
_cell.length_b   1.000
_cell.length_c   1.000
_cell.angle_alpha   90.00
_cell.angle_beta   90.00
_cell.angle_gamma   90.00
#
_symmetry.space_group_name_H-M   'P 1'
#
loop_
_entity.id
_entity.type
_entity.pdbx_description
1 polymer ?
#
loop_
_entity_poly.entity_id
_entity_poly.type
_entity_poly.pdbx_seq_one_letter_code
_entity_poly.pdbx_strand_id
1 'polypeptide(L)'
;METAGAGTSGISSTAWYRQQYQLATKQQFLNLKSQDTHFVSGYIMVDNKNFNEKQLKDKIKSYNRQRIGIAIPIVIITAILLLFPSLGNEALPTRFAVLCSALLILSSLLFVLPGRNAVLLFFMATAIVTVQFVYKQIHPQSFVILILINSCTLLISGKIAHNFIQAAINEIETLSHLEIEATTDSLTQLLNRNGLEQALSTAWAFCKRKKKNVGFLLIDVDYFKSYNDTLGHLKGDDILKQIAHSIKICFKRETDIIGR
;
A
#
# COMPACT_ATOMS: atom_id res chain seq x y z
N MET A 1 -10.64 -44.39 4.95
CA MET A 1 -11.51 -43.52 4.13
C MET A 1 -11.31 -42.10 4.62
N GLU A 2 -10.25 -41.44 4.15
CA GLU A 2 -10.01 -40.02 4.37
C GLU A 2 -10.65 -39.24 3.23
N THR A 3 -11.61 -38.39 3.55
CA THR A 3 -12.15 -37.41 2.62
C THR A 3 -11.25 -36.18 2.64
N ALA A 4 -10.47 -36.03 1.56
CA ALA A 4 -9.70 -34.84 1.25
C ALA A 4 -10.63 -33.62 1.09
N GLY A 5 -10.48 -32.64 1.99
CA GLY A 5 -11.09 -31.32 1.85
C GLY A 5 -10.36 -30.52 0.77
N ALA A 6 -11.03 -30.27 -0.34
CA ALA A 6 -10.56 -29.39 -1.40
C ALA A 6 -10.46 -27.95 -0.88
N GLY A 7 -9.24 -27.51 -0.58
CA GLY A 7 -8.92 -26.11 -0.32
C GLY A 7 -9.04 -25.30 -1.60
N THR A 8 -10.16 -24.61 -1.80
CA THR A 8 -10.30 -23.61 -2.86
C THR A 8 -9.36 -22.44 -2.59
N SER A 9 -8.41 -22.28 -3.50
CA SER A 9 -7.36 -21.25 -3.58
C SER A 9 -7.87 -19.81 -3.33
N GLY A 10 -7.62 -19.30 -2.13
CA GLY A 10 -7.79 -17.89 -1.77
C GLY A 10 -6.67 -16.99 -2.32
N ILE A 11 -6.53 -16.89 -3.65
CA ILE A 11 -5.64 -15.90 -4.31
C ILE A 11 -6.36 -14.53 -4.41
N SER A 12 -7.24 -14.20 -3.43
CA SER A 12 -8.49 -13.49 -3.74
C SER A 12 -8.43 -11.95 -3.78
N SER A 13 -7.36 -11.30 -3.32
CA SER A 13 -7.22 -9.83 -3.36
C SER A 13 -5.83 -9.39 -2.90
N THR A 14 -5.31 -10.11 -1.90
CA THR A 14 -3.94 -10.00 -1.38
C THR A 14 -2.88 -10.13 -2.46
N ALA A 15 -3.02 -11.10 -3.38
CA ALA A 15 -2.09 -11.28 -4.49
C ALA A 15 -2.04 -10.06 -5.43
N TRP A 16 -3.18 -9.40 -5.66
CA TRP A 16 -3.25 -8.21 -6.52
C TRP A 16 -2.58 -7.00 -5.86
N TYR A 17 -2.86 -6.75 -4.58
CA TYR A 17 -2.19 -5.68 -3.82
C TYR A 17 -0.69 -5.89 -3.77
N ARG A 18 -0.26 -7.13 -3.48
CA ARG A 18 1.14 -7.52 -3.46
C ARG A 18 1.80 -7.29 -4.81
N GLN A 19 1.14 -7.67 -5.91
CA GLN A 19 1.66 -7.45 -7.26
C GLN A 19 1.78 -5.96 -7.59
N GLN A 20 0.79 -5.13 -7.25
CA GLN A 20 0.86 -3.67 -7.49
C GLN A 20 1.96 -3.02 -6.67
N TYR A 21 2.09 -3.39 -5.39
CA TYR A 21 3.17 -2.91 -4.52
C TYR A 21 4.54 -3.37 -5.04
N GLN A 22 4.69 -4.62 -5.46
CA GLN A 22 5.93 -5.14 -6.05
C GLN A 22 6.29 -4.45 -7.37
N LEU A 23 5.32 -4.16 -8.24
CA LEU A 23 5.55 -3.45 -9.50
C LEU A 23 6.00 -2.00 -9.26
N ALA A 24 5.33 -1.30 -8.34
CA ALA A 24 5.70 0.06 -7.96
C ALA A 24 7.11 0.11 -7.32
N THR A 25 7.38 -0.77 -6.36
CA THR A 25 8.69 -0.80 -5.67
C THR A 25 9.83 -1.31 -6.55
N LYS A 26 9.59 -2.21 -7.51
CA LYS A 26 10.65 -2.75 -8.40
C LYS A 26 11.28 -1.69 -9.32
N GLN A 27 10.53 -0.64 -9.67
CA GLN A 27 11.04 0.49 -10.45
C GLN A 27 11.95 1.42 -9.63
N GLN A 28 11.75 1.50 -8.31
CA GLN A 28 12.55 2.33 -7.40
C GLN A 28 13.69 1.57 -6.71
N PHE A 29 13.57 0.25 -6.51
CA PHE A 29 14.64 -0.59 -5.96
C PHE A 29 15.89 -0.63 -6.87
N LEU A 30 15.71 -0.35 -8.17
CA LEU A 30 16.81 -0.15 -9.12
C LEU A 30 17.60 1.16 -8.87
N ASN A 31 16.99 2.17 -8.22
CA ASN A 31 17.65 3.42 -7.84
C ASN A 31 18.35 3.36 -6.46
N LEU A 32 17.88 2.50 -5.55
CA LEU A 32 18.43 2.36 -4.18
C LEU A 32 19.64 1.42 -4.07
N LYS A 33 20.01 0.72 -5.15
CA LYS A 33 21.14 -0.23 -5.18
C LYS A 33 22.52 0.44 -5.11
N SER A 34 22.60 1.74 -4.88
CA SER A 34 23.84 2.54 -4.82
C SER A 34 24.35 2.80 -3.39
N GLN A 35 23.66 2.34 -2.34
CA GLN A 35 24.09 2.58 -0.95
C GLN A 35 24.13 1.28 -0.13
N ASP A 36 25.35 0.77 0.07
CA ASP A 36 25.68 -0.45 0.81
C ASP A 36 25.28 -0.37 2.29
N THR A 37 24.19 -1.03 2.68
CA THR A 37 23.81 -1.22 4.10
C THR A 37 23.22 -2.62 4.32
N HIS A 38 24.05 -3.67 4.28
CA HIS A 38 23.56 -5.03 4.02
C HIS A 38 23.03 -5.89 5.21
N PHE A 39 23.04 -5.44 6.48
CA PHE A 39 22.69 -6.35 7.60
C PHE A 39 21.55 -5.90 8.53
N VAL A 40 21.48 -4.61 8.91
CA VAL A 40 20.29 -4.06 9.63
C VAL A 40 19.10 -3.86 8.69
N SER A 41 19.39 -3.71 7.40
CA SER A 41 18.41 -3.56 6.34
C SER A 41 17.57 -4.82 6.12
N GLY A 42 18.11 -6.03 6.32
CA GLY A 42 17.37 -7.26 5.98
C GLY A 42 16.06 -7.47 6.75
N TYR A 43 16.11 -7.34 8.08
CA TYR A 43 14.94 -7.57 8.94
C TYR A 43 14.00 -6.35 8.99
N ILE A 44 14.57 -5.14 9.13
CA ILE A 44 13.78 -3.89 9.08
C ILE A 44 13.08 -3.76 7.73
N MET A 45 13.73 -4.08 6.60
CA MET A 45 13.10 -3.98 5.29
C MET A 45 12.03 -5.05 5.05
N VAL A 46 12.20 -6.28 5.56
CA VAL A 46 11.16 -7.33 5.42
C VAL A 46 9.95 -7.03 6.30
N ASP A 47 10.15 -6.57 7.53
CA ASP A 47 9.05 -6.21 8.42
C ASP A 47 8.35 -4.92 7.96
N ASN A 48 9.12 -3.91 7.53
CA ASN A 48 8.61 -2.69 6.91
C ASN A 48 7.86 -2.98 5.61
N LYS A 49 8.31 -3.95 4.79
CA LYS A 49 7.58 -4.37 3.59
C LYS A 49 6.21 -4.99 3.89
N ASN A 50 6.15 -5.91 4.86
CA ASN A 50 4.88 -6.52 5.28
C ASN A 50 3.95 -5.49 5.93
N PHE A 51 4.52 -4.56 6.72
CA PHE A 51 3.82 -3.45 7.34
C PHE A 51 3.24 -2.48 6.29
N ASN A 52 4.03 -2.09 5.30
CA ASN A 52 3.62 -1.19 4.21
C ASN A 52 2.55 -1.84 3.32
N GLU A 53 2.67 -3.14 3.00
CA GLU A 53 1.62 -3.88 2.27
C GLU A 53 0.30 -3.87 3.06
N LYS A 54 0.36 -4.05 4.38
CA LYS A 54 -0.81 -4.00 5.26
C LYS A 54 -1.42 -2.60 5.31
N GLN A 55 -0.61 -1.56 5.50
CA GLN A 55 -1.06 -0.16 5.51
C GLN A 55 -1.75 0.22 4.19
N LEU A 56 -1.15 -0.14 3.05
CA LEU A 56 -1.74 0.12 1.72
C LEU A 56 -3.12 -0.53 1.60
N LYS A 57 -3.24 -1.80 2.03
CA LYS A 57 -4.51 -2.53 2.00
C LYS A 57 -5.56 -1.89 2.89
N ASP A 58 -5.19 -1.48 4.10
CA ASP A 58 -6.10 -0.83 5.04
C ASP A 58 -6.55 0.54 4.52
N LYS A 59 -5.67 1.29 3.85
CA LYS A 59 -5.99 2.57 3.22
C LYS A 59 -6.98 2.42 2.07
N ILE A 60 -6.79 1.46 1.17
CA ILE A 60 -7.75 1.17 0.08
C ILE A 60 -9.10 0.71 0.65
N LYS A 61 -9.09 -0.13 1.68
CA LYS A 61 -10.31 -0.59 2.36
C LYS A 61 -11.06 0.56 3.04
N SER A 62 -10.33 1.48 3.67
CA SER A 62 -10.90 2.69 4.29
C SER A 62 -11.49 3.62 3.24
N TYR A 63 -10.75 3.90 2.16
CA TYR A 63 -11.19 4.71 1.03
C TYR A 63 -12.51 4.19 0.44
N ASN A 64 -12.56 2.89 0.11
CA ASN A 64 -13.77 2.28 -0.43
C ASN A 64 -14.92 2.32 0.58
N ARG A 65 -14.66 2.08 1.88
CA ARG A 65 -15.71 2.12 2.92
C ARG A 65 -16.36 3.50 3.04
N GLN A 66 -15.57 4.57 3.00
CA GLN A 66 -16.07 5.95 3.07
C GLN A 66 -16.99 6.29 1.90
N ARG A 67 -16.76 5.68 0.72
CA ARG A 67 -17.55 5.92 -0.49
C ARG A 67 -18.84 5.12 -0.57
N ILE A 68 -19.01 4.05 0.21
CA ILE A 68 -20.25 3.23 0.22
C ILE A 68 -21.48 4.09 0.55
N GLY A 69 -21.38 4.99 1.54
CA GLY A 69 -22.49 5.85 1.95
C GLY A 69 -22.98 6.79 0.86
N ILE A 70 -22.09 7.23 -0.04
CA ILE A 70 -22.42 8.09 -1.18
C ILE A 70 -22.85 7.25 -2.39
N ALA A 71 -22.30 6.04 -2.54
CA ALA A 71 -22.60 5.16 -3.67
C ALA A 71 -24.04 4.66 -3.68
N ILE A 72 -24.56 4.23 -2.54
CA ILE A 72 -25.92 3.68 -2.41
C ILE A 72 -26.99 4.65 -2.94
N PRO A 73 -27.07 5.91 -2.49
CA PRO A 73 -28.10 6.83 -3.00
C PRO A 73 -27.92 7.14 -4.49
N ILE A 74 -26.68 7.26 -5.00
CA ILE A 74 -26.46 7.52 -6.43
C ILE A 74 -26.91 6.33 -7.29
N VAL A 75 -26.63 5.09 -6.86
CA VAL A 75 -27.12 3.88 -7.53
C VAL A 75 -28.66 3.88 -7.59
N ILE A 76 -29.31 4.16 -6.46
CA ILE A 76 -30.79 4.19 -6.37
C ILE A 76 -31.36 5.28 -7.29
N ILE A 77 -30.81 6.50 -7.24
CA ILE A 77 -31.26 7.62 -8.08
C ILE A 77 -31.05 7.30 -9.56
N THR A 78 -29.92 6.70 -9.92
CA THR A 78 -29.62 6.34 -11.31
C THR A 78 -30.56 5.24 -11.82
N ALA A 79 -30.86 4.24 -10.98
CA ALA A 79 -31.85 3.21 -11.30
C ALA A 79 -33.25 3.79 -11.49
N ILE A 80 -33.68 4.69 -10.60
CA ILE A 80 -34.95 5.40 -10.69
C ILE A 80 -35.01 6.22 -11.99
N LEU A 81 -34.03 7.09 -12.24
CA LEU A 81 -34.03 7.93 -13.44
C LEU A 81 -34.10 7.13 -14.74
N LEU A 82 -33.38 6.01 -14.82
CA LEU A 82 -33.32 5.22 -16.05
C LEU A 82 -34.50 4.25 -16.23
N LEU A 83 -35.10 3.78 -15.15
CA LEU A 83 -36.23 2.84 -15.22
C LEU A 83 -37.60 3.55 -15.20
N PHE A 84 -37.67 4.84 -14.89
CA PHE A 84 -38.92 5.58 -14.86
C PHE A 84 -39.53 5.75 -16.27
N PRO A 85 -40.81 5.40 -16.49
CA PRO A 85 -41.45 5.43 -17.82
C PRO A 85 -41.42 6.78 -18.54
N SER A 86 -41.31 7.91 -17.83
CA SER A 86 -41.52 9.24 -18.41
C SER A 86 -40.37 9.78 -19.28
N LEU A 87 -39.22 9.10 -19.36
CA LEU A 87 -38.08 9.49 -20.21
C LEU A 87 -38.14 8.77 -21.58
N GLY A 88 -39.06 9.20 -22.44
CA GLY A 88 -39.08 8.89 -23.88
C GLY A 88 -39.64 7.52 -24.29
N ASN A 89 -39.87 7.33 -25.59
CA ASN A 89 -40.46 6.11 -26.17
C ASN A 89 -39.47 4.92 -26.32
N GLU A 90 -38.30 4.99 -25.68
CA GLU A 90 -37.28 3.94 -25.71
C GLU A 90 -37.79 2.66 -25.01
N ALA A 91 -37.55 1.50 -25.65
CA ALA A 91 -37.99 0.21 -25.13
C ALA A 91 -37.31 -0.13 -23.79
N LEU A 92 -38.04 -0.83 -22.92
CA LEU A 92 -37.58 -1.26 -21.59
C LEU A 92 -36.19 -1.97 -21.61
N PRO A 93 -35.87 -2.84 -22.61
CA PRO A 93 -34.55 -3.47 -22.66
C PRO A 93 -33.41 -2.46 -22.81
N THR A 94 -33.52 -1.50 -23.74
CA THR A 94 -32.48 -0.48 -23.97
C THR A 94 -32.14 0.28 -22.69
N ARG A 95 -33.17 0.65 -21.92
CA ARG A 95 -33.02 1.34 -20.63
C ARG A 95 -32.24 0.49 -19.62
N PHE A 96 -32.49 -0.82 -19.59
CA PHE A 96 -31.76 -1.76 -18.74
C PHE A 96 -30.27 -1.87 -19.15
N ALA A 97 -29.97 -1.93 -20.45
CA ALA A 97 -28.59 -1.96 -20.94
C ALA A 97 -27.81 -0.68 -20.59
N VAL A 98 -28.47 0.48 -20.70
CA VAL A 98 -27.92 1.77 -20.27
C VAL A 98 -27.68 1.79 -18.76
N LEU A 99 -28.61 1.27 -17.96
CA LEU A 99 -28.46 1.17 -16.51
C LEU A 99 -27.25 0.32 -16.11
N CYS A 100 -27.06 -0.86 -16.72
CA CYS A 100 -25.90 -1.71 -16.42
C CYS A 100 -24.57 -1.01 -16.74
N SER A 101 -24.51 -0.29 -17.86
CA SER A 101 -23.32 0.48 -18.25
C SER A 101 -23.11 1.68 -17.31
N ALA A 102 -24.18 2.36 -16.88
CA ALA A 102 -24.12 3.44 -15.90
C ALA A 102 -23.64 2.95 -14.52
N LEU A 103 -24.07 1.77 -14.09
CA LEU A 103 -23.61 1.14 -12.85
C LEU A 103 -22.12 0.75 -12.92
N LEU A 104 -21.65 0.28 -14.08
CA LEU A 104 -20.22 0.04 -14.31
C LEU A 104 -19.42 1.34 -14.14
N ILE A 105 -19.84 2.42 -14.81
CA ILE A 105 -19.23 3.74 -14.68
C ILE A 105 -19.19 4.19 -13.22
N LEU A 106 -20.33 4.14 -12.55
CA LEU A 106 -20.44 4.58 -11.16
C LEU A 106 -19.53 3.77 -10.23
N SER A 107 -19.47 2.45 -10.41
CA SER A 107 -18.58 1.57 -9.64
C SER A 107 -17.10 1.92 -9.84
N SER A 108 -16.72 2.28 -11.07
CA SER A 108 -15.35 2.61 -11.45
C SER A 108 -14.89 3.98 -10.96
N LEU A 109 -15.82 4.94 -10.83
CA LEU A 109 -15.54 6.29 -10.35
C LEU A 109 -15.52 6.37 -8.83
N LEU A 110 -16.37 5.60 -8.16
CA LEU A 110 -16.51 5.68 -6.70
C LEU A 110 -15.55 4.76 -5.94
N PHE A 111 -15.07 3.68 -6.57
CA PHE A 111 -14.30 2.66 -5.86
C PHE A 111 -12.98 2.34 -6.58
N VAL A 112 -11.94 2.15 -5.76
CA VAL A 112 -10.69 1.53 -6.22
C VAL A 112 -10.89 0.02 -6.12
N LEU A 113 -11.25 -0.59 -7.24
CA LEU A 113 -11.51 -2.02 -7.33
C LEU A 113 -10.23 -2.80 -7.62
N PRO A 114 -10.08 -4.03 -7.09
CA PRO A 114 -9.08 -4.96 -7.58
C PRO A 114 -9.28 -5.19 -9.08
N GLY A 115 -8.20 -5.21 -9.87
CA GLY A 115 -8.27 -5.30 -11.33
C GLY A 115 -9.14 -6.45 -11.85
N ARG A 116 -9.10 -7.62 -11.18
CA ARG A 116 -9.99 -8.75 -11.49
C ARG A 116 -11.48 -8.38 -11.38
N ASN A 117 -11.88 -7.69 -10.32
CA ASN A 117 -13.27 -7.34 -10.09
C ASN A 117 -13.76 -6.30 -11.11
N ALA A 118 -12.91 -5.33 -11.47
CA ALA A 118 -13.22 -4.35 -12.52
C ALA A 118 -13.42 -5.02 -13.90
N VAL A 119 -12.54 -5.96 -14.26
CA VAL A 119 -12.65 -6.73 -15.51
C VAL A 119 -13.90 -7.62 -15.53
N LEU A 120 -14.24 -8.27 -14.41
CA LEU A 120 -15.46 -9.07 -14.30
C LEU A 120 -16.73 -8.22 -14.50
N LEU A 121 -16.80 -7.05 -13.87
CA LEU A 121 -17.93 -6.13 -14.06
C LEU A 121 -18.03 -5.64 -15.51
N PHE A 122 -16.90 -5.35 -16.16
CA PHE A 122 -16.86 -4.98 -17.57
C PHE A 122 -17.42 -6.09 -18.48
N PHE A 123 -17.00 -7.35 -18.28
CA PHE A 123 -17.51 -8.47 -19.06
C PHE A 123 -19.01 -8.71 -18.81
N MET A 124 -19.47 -8.60 -17.57
CA MET A 124 -20.90 -8.70 -17.25
C MET A 124 -21.72 -7.62 -17.95
N ALA A 125 -21.32 -6.35 -17.87
CA ALA A 125 -22.02 -5.25 -18.53
C ALA A 125 -22.02 -5.41 -20.07
N THR A 126 -20.88 -5.80 -20.63
CA THR A 126 -20.72 -6.02 -22.08
C THR A 126 -21.56 -7.21 -22.58
N ALA A 127 -21.65 -8.29 -21.80
CA ALA A 127 -22.47 -9.44 -22.14
C ALA A 127 -23.96 -9.07 -22.20
N ILE A 128 -24.45 -8.28 -21.24
CA ILE A 128 -25.85 -7.81 -21.22
C ILE A 128 -26.17 -6.99 -22.47
N VAL A 129 -25.30 -6.03 -22.81
CA VAL A 129 -25.45 -5.20 -24.04
C VAL A 129 -25.45 -6.07 -25.30
N THR A 130 -24.56 -7.08 -25.36
CA THR A 130 -24.45 -8.01 -26.50
C THR A 130 -25.69 -8.87 -26.66
N VAL A 131 -26.21 -9.44 -25.57
CA VAL A 131 -27.43 -10.27 -25.59
C VAL A 131 -28.61 -9.47 -26.13
N GLN A 132 -28.80 -8.24 -25.66
CA GLN A 132 -29.92 -7.41 -26.13
C GLN A 132 -29.80 -7.04 -27.61
N PHE A 133 -28.58 -6.81 -28.12
CA PHE A 133 -28.35 -6.60 -29.54
C PHE A 133 -28.72 -7.83 -30.38
N VAL A 134 -28.36 -9.04 -29.93
CA VAL A 134 -28.70 -10.31 -30.61
C VAL A 134 -30.21 -10.50 -30.72
N TYR A 135 -30.96 -10.17 -29.66
CA TYR A 135 -32.43 -10.18 -29.67
C TYR A 135 -33.07 -9.02 -30.45
N LYS A 136 -32.26 -8.21 -31.16
CA LYS A 136 -32.70 -7.02 -31.92
C LYS A 136 -33.45 -5.99 -31.05
N GLN A 137 -33.17 -5.96 -29.75
CA GLN A 137 -33.82 -5.03 -28.82
C GLN A 137 -33.14 -3.65 -28.78
N ILE A 138 -31.90 -3.55 -29.29
CA ILE A 138 -31.11 -2.32 -29.33
C ILE A 138 -30.72 -1.99 -30.78
N HIS A 139 -30.78 -0.72 -31.15
CA HIS A 139 -30.31 -0.24 -32.45
C HIS A 139 -28.78 -0.40 -32.60
N PRO A 140 -28.24 -0.74 -33.79
CA PRO A 140 -26.80 -0.97 -33.97
C PRO A 140 -25.90 0.18 -33.51
N GLN A 141 -26.35 1.43 -33.67
CA GLN A 141 -25.61 2.62 -33.23
C GLN A 141 -25.46 2.66 -31.70
N SER A 142 -26.53 2.41 -30.96
CA SER A 142 -26.52 2.39 -29.48
C SER A 142 -25.64 1.26 -28.94
N PHE A 143 -25.63 0.10 -29.62
CA PHE A 143 -24.73 -1.01 -29.28
C PHE A 143 -23.25 -0.59 -29.34
N VAL A 144 -22.82 0.03 -30.46
CA VAL A 144 -21.44 0.50 -30.63
C VAL A 144 -21.08 1.53 -29.56
N ILE A 145 -21.96 2.51 -29.31
CA ILE A 145 -21.74 3.55 -28.29
C ILE A 145 -21.53 2.93 -26.90
N LEU A 146 -22.38 1.99 -26.48
CA LEU A 146 -22.29 1.35 -25.16
C LEU A 146 -21.01 0.53 -24.99
N ILE A 147 -20.56 -0.17 -26.04
CA ILE A 147 -19.28 -0.90 -26.03
C ILE A 147 -18.10 0.05 -25.87
N LEU A 148 -18.10 1.17 -26.61
CA LEU A 148 -17.05 2.19 -26.50
C LEU A 148 -17.02 2.83 -25.12
N ILE A 149 -18.19 3.15 -24.56
CA ILE A 149 -18.31 3.69 -23.20
C ILE A 149 -17.73 2.69 -22.18
N ASN A 150 -18.19 1.44 -22.19
CA ASN A 150 -17.70 0.42 -21.24
C ASN A 150 -16.19 0.21 -21.36
N SER A 151 -15.64 0.24 -22.58
CA SER A 151 -14.20 0.09 -22.84
C SER A 151 -13.41 1.28 -22.30
N CYS A 152 -13.86 2.50 -22.57
CA CYS A 152 -13.26 3.72 -22.00
C CYS A 152 -13.33 3.71 -20.47
N THR A 153 -14.45 3.29 -19.89
CA THR A 153 -14.64 3.18 -18.44
C THR A 153 -13.62 2.24 -17.81
N LEU A 154 -13.38 1.06 -18.41
CA LEU A 154 -12.38 0.13 -17.90
C LEU A 154 -10.98 0.74 -17.88
N LEU A 155 -10.60 1.46 -18.94
CA LEU A 155 -9.29 2.12 -19.03
C LEU A 155 -9.14 3.25 -18.00
N ILE A 156 -10.17 4.08 -17.85
CA ILE A 156 -10.21 5.18 -16.87
C ILE A 156 -10.13 4.60 -15.44
N SER A 157 -10.90 3.55 -15.16
CA SER A 157 -10.86 2.86 -13.86
C SER A 157 -9.46 2.37 -13.51
N GLY A 158 -8.77 1.75 -14.49
CA GLY A 158 -7.40 1.29 -14.33
C GLY A 158 -6.43 2.43 -14.00
N LYS A 159 -6.54 3.57 -14.71
CA LYS A 159 -5.71 4.77 -14.44
C LYS A 159 -5.99 5.39 -13.07
N ILE A 160 -7.25 5.52 -12.67
CA ILE A 160 -7.63 6.05 -11.36
C ILE A 160 -7.07 5.15 -10.25
N ALA A 161 -7.27 3.84 -10.37
CA ALA A 161 -6.75 2.89 -9.40
C ALA A 161 -5.22 2.95 -9.31
N HIS A 162 -4.52 3.02 -10.46
CA HIS A 162 -3.07 3.14 -10.50
C HIS A 162 -2.59 4.41 -9.80
N ASN A 163 -3.12 5.57 -10.16
CA ASN A 163 -2.72 6.86 -9.59
C ASN A 163 -2.97 6.90 -8.07
N PHE A 164 -4.11 6.37 -7.62
CA PHE A 164 -4.40 6.27 -6.19
C PHE A 164 -3.40 5.40 -5.44
N ILE A 165 -3.08 4.23 -5.99
CA ILE A 165 -2.12 3.30 -5.36
C ILE A 165 -0.73 3.94 -5.30
N GLN A 166 -0.29 4.60 -6.37
CA GLN A 166 1.01 5.28 -6.39
C GLN A 166 1.07 6.42 -5.35
N ALA A 167 0.02 7.24 -5.27
CA ALA A 167 -0.06 8.29 -4.24
C ALA A 167 -0.02 7.70 -2.82
N ALA A 168 -0.76 6.62 -2.58
CA ALA A 168 -0.78 5.94 -1.29
C ALA A 168 0.59 5.34 -0.91
N ILE A 169 1.31 4.75 -1.87
CA ILE A 169 2.65 4.20 -1.65
C ILE A 169 3.65 5.31 -1.34
N ASN A 170 3.66 6.38 -2.13
CA ASN A 170 4.56 7.53 -1.91
C ASN A 170 4.36 8.14 -0.52
N GLU A 171 3.11 8.25 -0.07
CA GLU A 171 2.82 8.78 1.27
C GLU A 171 3.34 7.86 2.38
N ILE A 172 3.11 6.55 2.27
CA ILE A 172 3.62 5.55 3.23
C ILE A 172 5.15 5.61 3.29
N GLU A 173 5.80 5.68 2.13
CA GLU A 173 7.25 5.76 2.04
C GLU A 173 7.79 7.06 2.64
N THR A 174 7.17 8.20 2.33
CA THR A 174 7.55 9.51 2.89
C THR A 174 7.46 9.48 4.40
N LEU A 175 6.38 8.94 4.95
CA LEU A 175 6.22 8.79 6.40
C LEU A 175 7.30 7.88 6.99
N SER A 176 7.66 6.79 6.32
CA SER A 176 8.72 5.89 6.80
C SER A 176 10.11 6.55 6.79
N HIS A 177 10.43 7.36 5.78
CA HIS A 177 11.69 8.11 5.73
C HIS A 177 11.75 9.16 6.85
N LEU A 178 10.66 9.89 7.06
CA LEU A 178 10.57 10.86 8.15
C LEU A 178 10.72 10.18 9.53
N GLU A 179 10.17 8.98 9.70
CA GLU A 179 10.34 8.20 10.92
C GLU A 179 11.79 7.78 11.14
N ILE A 180 12.48 7.31 10.10
CA ILE A 180 13.90 6.97 10.15
C ILE A 180 14.74 8.20 10.54
N GLU A 181 14.53 9.33 9.87
CA GLU A 181 15.24 10.58 10.18
C GLU A 181 14.94 11.06 11.62
N ALA A 182 13.70 10.93 12.09
CA ALA A 182 13.31 11.31 13.44
C ALA A 182 13.86 10.37 14.53
N THR A 183 14.27 9.15 14.19
CA THR A 183 14.72 8.12 15.14
C THR A 183 16.19 7.73 15.00
N THR A 184 16.90 8.25 14.00
CA THR A 184 18.30 7.89 13.70
C THR A 184 19.22 9.10 13.85
N ASP A 185 20.41 8.90 14.41
CA ASP A 185 21.48 9.89 14.46
C ASP A 185 22.13 10.00 13.07
N SER A 186 22.15 11.21 12.51
CA SER A 186 22.63 11.44 11.14
C SER A 186 24.13 11.16 10.96
N LEU A 187 24.93 11.32 12.02
CA LEU A 187 26.37 11.10 11.97
C LEU A 187 26.75 9.62 12.02
N THR A 188 26.18 8.88 12.97
CA THR A 188 26.57 7.49 13.28
C THR A 188 25.63 6.43 12.72
N GLN A 189 24.43 6.83 12.27
CA GLN A 189 23.38 5.92 11.78
C GLN A 189 22.91 4.90 12.84
N LEU A 190 23.15 5.19 14.11
CA LEU A 190 22.55 4.50 15.26
C LEU A 190 21.20 5.14 15.61
N LEU A 191 20.39 4.50 16.45
CA LEU A 191 19.20 5.16 16.98
C LEU A 191 19.62 6.45 17.69
N ASN A 192 18.95 7.56 17.44
CA ASN A 192 19.09 8.74 18.29
C ASN A 192 18.39 8.49 19.64
N ARG A 193 18.52 9.42 20.58
CA ARG A 193 17.82 9.34 21.88
C ARG A 193 16.32 9.01 21.77
N ASN A 194 15.59 9.62 20.84
CA ASN A 194 14.16 9.36 20.66
C ASN A 194 13.91 7.93 20.16
N GLY A 195 14.66 7.48 19.15
CA GLY A 195 14.60 6.09 18.68
C GLY A 195 14.96 5.09 19.77
N LEU A 196 15.95 5.40 20.60
CA LEU A 196 16.37 4.59 21.73
C LEU A 196 15.25 4.46 22.78
N GLU A 197 14.63 5.58 23.19
CA GLU A 197 13.52 5.58 24.15
C GLU A 197 12.31 4.77 23.65
N GLN A 198 11.96 4.88 22.36
CA GLN A 198 10.88 4.11 21.73
C GLN A 198 11.18 2.60 21.71
N ALA A 199 12.39 2.23 21.31
CA ALA A 199 12.82 0.84 21.26
C ALA A 199 12.90 0.22 22.67
N LEU A 200 13.45 0.95 23.65
CA LEU A 200 13.51 0.52 25.05
C LEU A 200 12.12 0.30 25.64
N SER A 201 11.17 1.20 25.40
CA SER A 201 9.80 1.06 25.90
C SER A 201 9.16 -0.26 25.44
N THR A 202 9.33 -0.58 24.15
CA THR A 202 8.82 -1.81 23.54
C THR A 202 9.50 -3.06 24.11
N ALA A 203 10.83 -3.06 24.17
CA ALA A 203 11.61 -4.17 24.69
C ALA A 203 11.35 -4.41 26.19
N TRP A 204 11.23 -3.35 26.97
CA TRP A 204 10.93 -3.41 28.39
C TRP A 204 9.55 -4.05 28.65
N ALA A 205 8.53 -3.63 27.91
CA ALA A 205 7.20 -4.23 28.00
C ALA A 205 7.21 -5.73 27.65
N PHE A 206 7.98 -6.12 26.63
CA PHE A 206 8.17 -7.52 26.26
C PHE A 206 8.84 -8.33 27.37
N CYS A 207 10.00 -7.87 27.87
CA CYS A 207 10.77 -8.56 28.91
C CYS A 207 10.00 -8.66 30.22
N LYS A 208 9.27 -7.62 30.62
CA LYS A 208 8.39 -7.63 31.80
C LYS A 208 7.32 -8.72 31.70
N ARG A 209 6.63 -8.82 30.55
CA ARG A 209 5.61 -9.87 30.32
C ARG A 209 6.21 -11.28 30.31
N LYS A 210 7.40 -11.43 29.73
CA LYS A 210 8.07 -12.74 29.58
C LYS A 210 8.99 -13.10 30.76
N LYS A 211 9.06 -12.25 31.80
CA LYS A 211 9.98 -12.38 32.95
C LYS A 211 11.42 -12.65 32.49
N LYS A 212 11.89 -11.87 31.51
CA LYS A 212 13.27 -11.96 30.98
C LYS A 212 14.13 -10.87 31.61
N ASN A 213 15.40 -11.19 31.83
CA ASN A 213 16.40 -10.23 32.30
C ASN A 213 16.77 -9.26 31.18
N VAL A 214 17.06 -8.01 31.56
CA VAL A 214 17.52 -6.94 30.67
C VAL A 214 18.84 -6.42 31.19
N GLY A 215 19.82 -6.21 30.30
CA GLY A 215 21.07 -5.53 30.61
C GLY A 215 21.12 -4.19 29.88
N PHE A 216 21.82 -3.22 30.45
CA PHE A 216 22.06 -1.91 29.84
C PHE A 216 23.54 -1.57 29.95
N LEU A 217 24.09 -0.98 28.90
CA LEU A 217 25.48 -0.51 28.85
C LEU A 217 25.48 0.94 28.37
N LEU A 218 26.06 1.82 29.20
CA LEU A 218 26.32 3.20 28.84
C LEU A 218 27.81 3.36 28.56
N ILE A 219 28.15 3.94 27.41
CA ILE A 219 29.54 4.08 26.94
C ILE A 219 29.80 5.56 26.75
N ASP A 220 30.93 6.04 27.26
CA ASP A 220 31.45 7.39 27.01
C ASP A 220 32.86 7.30 26.39
N VAL A 221 33.24 8.30 25.59
CA VAL A 221 34.54 8.33 24.91
C VAL A 221 35.51 9.17 25.73
N ASP A 222 36.46 8.50 26.36
CA ASP A 222 37.49 9.15 27.17
C ASP A 222 38.30 10.16 26.34
N TYR A 223 38.58 11.33 26.94
CA TYR A 223 39.39 12.40 26.35
C TYR A 223 38.92 12.94 24.99
N PHE A 224 37.65 12.74 24.62
CA PHE A 224 37.13 13.15 23.30
C PHE A 224 37.28 14.66 23.02
N LYS A 225 37.15 15.50 24.05
CA LYS A 225 37.38 16.95 23.92
C LYS A 225 38.82 17.27 23.50
N SER A 226 39.81 16.71 24.18
CA SER A 226 41.23 16.91 23.85
C SER A 226 41.57 16.40 22.44
N TYR A 227 40.95 15.31 22.02
CA TYR A 227 41.07 14.80 20.65
C TYR A 227 40.52 15.81 19.62
N ASN A 228 39.33 16.35 19.85
CA ASN A 228 38.73 17.37 18.98
C ASN A 228 39.55 18.66 18.94
N ASP A 229 40.05 19.11 20.09
CA ASP A 229 40.86 20.33 20.19
C ASP A 229 42.20 20.18 19.43
N THR A 230 42.72 18.95 19.30
CA THR A 230 44.00 18.67 18.61
C THR A 230 43.83 18.41 17.11
N LEU A 231 42.79 17.66 16.73
CA LEU A 231 42.63 17.12 15.36
C LEU A 231 41.46 17.73 14.60
N GLY A 232 40.68 18.58 15.25
CA GLY A 232 39.50 19.24 14.70
C GLY A 232 38.24 18.36 14.72
N HIS A 233 37.08 19.01 14.70
CA HIS A 233 35.78 18.36 14.79
C HIS A 233 35.51 17.32 13.69
N LEU A 234 36.00 17.54 12.47
CA LEU A 234 35.84 16.58 11.38
C LEU A 234 36.49 15.22 11.72
N LYS A 235 37.66 15.24 12.38
CA LYS A 235 38.30 14.00 12.86
C LYS A 235 37.59 13.40 14.06
N GLY A 236 36.97 14.24 14.89
CA GLY A 236 36.04 13.82 15.95
C GLY A 236 34.86 13.03 15.40
N ASP A 237 34.24 13.56 14.35
CA ASP A 237 33.12 12.93 13.66
C ASP A 237 33.51 11.58 13.04
N ASP A 238 34.70 11.53 12.42
CA ASP A 238 35.25 10.29 11.87
C ASP A 238 35.47 9.21 12.93
N ILE A 239 36.02 9.57 14.10
CA ILE A 239 36.25 8.58 15.17
C ILE A 239 34.93 8.11 15.79
N LEU A 240 33.93 8.99 15.92
CA LEU A 240 32.59 8.60 16.39
C LEU A 240 31.92 7.59 15.45
N LYS A 241 32.04 7.78 14.13
CA LYS A 241 31.57 6.81 13.14
C LYS A 241 32.24 5.44 13.31
N GLN A 242 33.56 5.43 13.53
CA GLN A 242 34.33 4.19 13.74
C GLN A 242 33.93 3.47 15.04
N ILE A 243 33.71 4.23 16.12
CA ILE A 243 33.25 3.69 17.40
C ILE A 243 31.86 3.06 17.23
N ALA A 244 30.91 3.80 16.62
CA ALA A 244 29.57 3.31 16.35
C ALA A 244 29.59 2.02 15.50
N HIS A 245 30.43 1.98 14.46
CA HIS A 245 30.61 0.80 13.63
C HIS A 245 31.17 -0.39 14.43
N SER A 246 32.17 -0.15 15.28
CA SER A 246 32.77 -1.18 16.13
C SER A 246 31.76 -1.78 17.11
N ILE A 247 30.96 -0.93 17.76
CA ILE A 247 29.87 -1.36 18.66
C ILE A 247 28.87 -2.24 17.88
N LYS A 248 28.46 -1.81 16.69
CA LYS A 248 27.51 -2.56 15.85
C LYS A 248 28.03 -3.94 15.42
N ILE A 249 29.33 -4.09 15.23
CA ILE A 249 29.94 -5.40 14.93
C ILE A 249 29.93 -6.32 16.16
N CYS A 250 30.07 -5.76 17.37
CA CYS A 250 30.09 -6.54 18.61
C CYS A 250 28.68 -7.06 18.99
N PHE A 251 27.65 -6.23 18.83
CA PHE A 251 26.26 -6.55 19.19
C PHE A 251 25.47 -7.03 17.97
N LYS A 252 25.47 -8.35 17.74
CA LYS A 252 24.90 -8.97 16.52
C LYS A 252 23.51 -9.57 16.69
N ARG A 253 22.94 -9.60 17.90
CA ARG A 253 21.63 -10.23 18.09
C ARG A 253 20.55 -9.29 17.56
N GLU A 254 19.51 -9.86 16.97
CA GLU A 254 18.34 -9.08 16.49
C GLU A 254 17.64 -8.31 17.63
N THR A 255 17.85 -8.72 18.87
CA THR A 255 17.28 -8.08 20.07
C THR A 255 18.19 -7.00 20.68
N ASP A 256 19.42 -6.84 20.20
CA ASP A 256 20.33 -5.82 20.71
C ASP A 256 19.88 -4.45 20.20
N ILE A 257 19.70 -3.50 21.12
CA ILE A 257 19.28 -2.13 20.81
C ILE A 257 20.47 -1.21 21.06
N ILE A 258 20.86 -0.45 20.04
CA ILE A 258 22.06 0.40 20.07
C ILE A 258 21.65 1.81 19.63
N GLY A 259 22.01 2.81 20.42
CA GLY A 259 21.72 4.22 20.13
C GLY A 259 22.81 5.17 20.62
N ARG A 260 22.70 6.43 20.20
CA ARG A 260 23.53 7.58 20.54
C ARG A 260 22.67 8.74 21.02
#